data_AF-A0A7L3LVM6-F1
#
_entry.id   AF-A0A7L3LVM6-F1
#
_cell.length_a   1.000
_cell.length_b   1.000
_cell.length_c   1.000
_cell.angle_alpha   90.00
_cell.angle_beta   90.00
_cell.angle_gamma   90.00
#
_symmetry.space_group_name_H-M   'P 1'
#
loop_
_entity.id
_entity.type
_entity.pdbx_description
1 polymer ?
#
loop_
_entity_poly.entity_id
_entity_poly.type
_entity_poly.pdbx_seq_one_letter_code
_entity_poly.pdbx_strand_id
1 'polypeptide(L)'
;AYFTLQVIYARRRYKISPPQTTGCPEFERIFRAQVNCSEFFPIFVSLLWVAGIFFHQGVAAVCGLLYLYTRFKYFQGYTMAAQGRLGPLYASAWLLWLLLGLAAAGLLAHFLLP
;
A
#
# COMPACT_ATOMS: atom_id res chain seq x y z
N ALA A 1 2.52 -7.12 9.29
CA ALA A 1 2.93 -8.54 9.39
C ALA A 1 2.24 -9.47 8.39
N TYR A 2 0.93 -9.31 8.11
CA TYR A 2 0.16 -10.22 7.26
C TYR A 2 0.84 -10.58 5.92
N PHE A 3 1.24 -9.60 5.08
CA PHE A 3 1.86 -9.89 3.78
C PHE A 3 3.18 -10.68 3.90
N THR A 4 4.01 -10.35 4.89
CA THR A 4 5.26 -11.07 5.18
C THR A 4 4.98 -12.53 5.53
N LEU A 5 3.97 -12.79 6.37
CA LEU A 5 3.58 -14.16 6.73
C LEU A 5 3.08 -14.95 5.52
N GLN A 6 2.34 -14.30 4.60
CA GLN A 6 1.90 -14.94 3.35
C GLN A 6 3.09 -15.32 2.45
N VAL A 7 4.12 -14.47 2.35
CA VAL A 7 5.36 -14.80 1.63
C VAL A 7 6.08 -15.97 2.31
N ILE A 8 6.20 -15.99 3.63
CA ILE A 8 6.82 -17.11 4.38
C ILE A 8 6.08 -18.43 4.12
N TYR A 9 4.74 -18.40 4.15
CA TYR A 9 3.92 -19.57 3.82
C TYR A 9 4.14 -20.01 2.37
N ALA A 10 4.15 -19.07 1.42
CA ALA A 10 4.41 -19.37 0.01
C ALA A 10 5.80 -19.99 -0.21
N ARG A 11 6.84 -19.49 0.47
CA ARG A 11 8.18 -20.09 0.43
C ARG A 11 8.18 -21.55 0.86
N ARG A 12 7.47 -21.89 1.94
CA ARG A 12 7.32 -23.28 2.41
C ARG A 12 6.54 -24.12 1.41
N ARG A 13 5.41 -23.61 0.90
CA ARG A 13 4.53 -24.31 -0.04
C ARG A 13 5.22 -24.64 -1.37
N TYR A 14 5.94 -23.66 -1.93
CA TYR A 14 6.61 -23.79 -3.22
C TYR A 14 8.08 -24.20 -3.10
N LYS A 15 8.56 -24.50 -1.89
CA LYS A 15 9.94 -24.89 -1.57
C LYS A 15 11.00 -23.91 -2.11
N ILE A 16 10.71 -22.61 -2.03
CA ILE A 16 11.62 -21.53 -2.47
C ILE A 16 12.40 -21.00 -1.26
N SER A 17 13.60 -21.54 -1.06
CA SER A 17 14.51 -21.13 0.02
C SER A 17 15.13 -19.75 -0.24
N PRO A 18 15.29 -18.90 0.78
CA PRO A 18 16.17 -17.73 0.68
C PRO A 18 17.60 -18.14 0.25
N PRO A 19 18.32 -17.32 -0.52
CA PRO A 19 18.01 -15.95 -0.93
C PRO A 19 17.11 -15.84 -2.19
N GLN A 20 16.64 -16.96 -2.75
CA GLN A 20 15.91 -16.94 -4.01
C GLN A 20 14.59 -16.16 -3.91
N THR A 21 14.32 -15.35 -4.94
CA THR A 21 13.11 -14.53 -5.09
C THR A 21 12.33 -14.85 -6.37
N THR A 22 12.82 -15.80 -7.16
CA THR A 22 12.21 -16.32 -8.39
C THR A 22 11.74 -17.76 -8.17
N GLY A 23 10.73 -18.19 -8.93
CA GLY A 23 10.14 -19.53 -8.77
C GLY A 23 8.97 -19.75 -9.71
N CYS A 24 7.93 -20.46 -9.24
CA CYS A 24 6.69 -20.54 -10.01
C CYS A 24 5.97 -19.17 -10.05
N PRO A 25 5.19 -18.90 -11.11
CA PRO A 25 4.46 -17.64 -11.24
C PRO A 25 3.58 -17.29 -10.03
N GLU A 26 3.01 -18.28 -9.34
CA GLU A 26 2.20 -18.10 -8.13
C GLU A 26 3.03 -17.50 -6.98
N PHE A 27 4.21 -18.06 -6.73
CA PHE A 27 5.13 -17.55 -5.72
C PHE A 27 5.57 -16.12 -6.05
N GLU A 28 5.97 -15.88 -7.29
CA GLU A 28 6.46 -14.57 -7.72
C GLU A 28 5.38 -13.50 -7.60
N ARG A 29 4.12 -13.80 -7.88
CA ARG A 29 3.00 -12.87 -7.67
C ARG A 29 2.84 -12.51 -6.20
N ILE A 30 2.86 -13.48 -5.30
CA ILE A 30 2.75 -13.25 -3.84
C ILE A 30 3.93 -12.41 -3.34
N PHE A 31 5.14 -12.75 -3.76
CA PHE A 31 6.35 -12.02 -3.39
C PHE A 31 6.32 -10.58 -3.91
N ARG A 32 6.03 -10.36 -5.20
CA ARG A 32 5.92 -9.01 -5.80
C ARG A 32 4.79 -8.19 -5.20
N ALA A 33 3.67 -8.80 -4.85
CA ALA A 33 2.57 -8.11 -4.18
C ALA A 33 3.02 -7.56 -2.80
N GLN A 34 3.78 -8.34 -2.03
CA GLN A 34 4.32 -7.90 -0.75
C GLN A 34 5.37 -6.79 -0.93
N VAL A 35 6.31 -6.96 -1.85
CA VAL A 35 7.37 -5.96 -2.12
C VAL A 35 6.76 -4.62 -2.53
N ASN A 36 5.80 -4.62 -3.45
CA ASN A 36 5.13 -3.39 -3.88
C ASN A 36 4.41 -2.70 -2.71
N CYS A 37 3.67 -3.45 -1.88
CA CYS A 37 3.05 -2.87 -0.69
C CYS A 37 4.09 -2.26 0.26
N SER A 38 5.27 -2.88 0.40
CA SER A 38 6.36 -2.37 1.24
C SER A 38 7.03 -1.11 0.67
N GLU A 39 7.21 -1.01 -0.65
CA GLU A 39 7.78 0.17 -1.31
C GLU A 39 6.90 1.42 -1.11
N PHE A 40 5.57 1.25 -1.19
CA PHE A 40 4.63 2.36 -1.01
C PHE A 40 4.30 2.67 0.46
N PHE A 41 4.64 1.80 1.40
CA PHE A 41 4.27 1.97 2.80
C PHE A 41 4.89 3.23 3.45
N PRO A 42 6.18 3.55 3.25
CA PRO A 42 6.76 4.79 3.75
C PRO A 42 6.09 6.04 3.19
N ILE A 43 5.83 6.08 1.89
CA ILE A 43 5.14 7.21 1.23
C ILE A 43 3.77 7.41 1.84
N PHE A 44 3.00 6.33 2.00
CA PHE A 44 1.70 6.36 2.64
C PHE A 44 1.76 6.92 4.06
N VAL A 45 2.68 6.43 4.90
CA VAL A 45 2.82 6.88 6.28
C VAL A 45 3.17 8.37 6.32
N SER A 46 4.13 8.83 5.50
CA SER A 46 4.50 10.24 5.43
C SER A 46 3.30 11.13 5.07
N LEU A 47 2.54 10.77 4.03
CA LEU A 47 1.38 11.56 3.60
C LEU A 47 0.24 11.52 4.63
N LEU A 48 -0.01 10.36 5.24
CA LEU A 48 -1.04 10.20 6.27
C LEU A 48 -0.77 11.13 7.47
N TRP A 49 0.47 11.15 7.96
CA TRP A 49 0.84 11.97 9.12
C TRP A 49 0.78 13.46 8.80
N VAL A 50 1.33 13.88 7.66
CA VAL A 50 1.30 15.30 7.26
C VAL A 50 -0.14 15.76 7.03
N ALA A 51 -0.97 15.00 6.31
CA ALA A 51 -2.38 15.33 6.13
C ALA A 51 -3.16 15.33 7.47
N GLY A 52 -2.84 14.41 8.37
CA GLY A 52 -3.49 14.33 9.69
C GLY A 52 -3.17 15.52 10.59
N ILE A 53 -1.92 15.98 10.59
CA ILE A 53 -1.45 17.10 11.42
C ILE A 53 -1.86 18.45 10.82
N PHE A 54 -1.61 18.66 9.53
CA PHE A 54 -1.73 19.98 8.90
C PHE A 54 -3.08 20.25 8.25
N PHE A 55 -3.88 19.21 7.96
CA PHE A 55 -5.20 19.39 7.32
C PHE A 55 -6.34 18.99 8.26
N HIS A 56 -6.54 17.70 8.50
CA HIS A 56 -7.61 17.23 9.39
C HIS A 56 -7.41 15.75 9.78
N GLN A 57 -7.26 15.48 11.08
CA GLN A 57 -6.98 14.15 11.61
C GLN A 57 -8.03 13.10 11.21
N GLY A 58 -9.34 13.42 11.36
CA GLY A 58 -10.44 12.51 11.01
C GLY A 58 -10.47 12.12 9.52
N VAL A 59 -10.39 13.09 8.61
CA VAL A 59 -10.38 12.84 7.15
C VAL A 59 -9.16 12.01 6.75
N ALA A 60 -7.97 12.34 7.26
CA ALA A 60 -6.75 11.58 6.99
C ALA A 60 -6.87 10.13 7.49
N ALA A 61 -7.42 9.91 8.69
CA ALA A 61 -7.63 8.57 9.25
C ALA A 61 -8.58 7.72 8.38
N VAL A 62 -9.71 8.29 7.95
CA VAL A 62 -10.66 7.59 7.05
C VAL A 62 -10.00 7.23 5.72
N CYS A 63 -9.30 8.18 5.10
CA CYS A 63 -8.54 7.93 3.86
C CYS A 63 -7.48 6.83 4.06
N GLY A 64 -6.79 6.84 5.20
CA GLY A 64 -5.79 5.84 5.55
C GLY A 64 -6.37 4.44 5.73
N LEU A 65 -7.51 4.30 6.38
CA LEU A 65 -8.20 3.01 6.50
C LEU A 65 -8.63 2.47 5.14
N LEU A 66 -9.21 3.33 4.29
CA LEU A 66 -9.56 2.96 2.92
C LEU A 66 -8.33 2.55 2.09
N TYR A 67 -7.20 3.24 2.28
CA TYR A 67 -5.95 2.90 1.60
C TYR A 67 -5.44 1.52 2.01
N LEU A 68 -5.44 1.22 3.31
CA LEU A 68 -5.04 -0.10 3.82
C LEU A 68 -5.97 -1.20 3.32
N TYR A 69 -7.28 -0.95 3.28
CA TYR A 69 -8.26 -1.88 2.73
C TYR A 69 -8.03 -2.18 1.25
N THR A 70 -7.84 -1.13 0.43
CA THR A 70 -7.54 -1.31 -1.01
C THR A 70 -6.20 -2.01 -1.23
N ARG A 71 -5.18 -1.76 -0.40
CA ARG A 71 -3.91 -2.51 -0.43
C ARG A 71 -4.05 -3.98 -0.04
N PHE A 72 -4.94 -4.29 0.91
CA PHE A 72 -5.28 -5.67 1.23
C PHE A 72 -5.96 -6.36 0.03
N LYS A 73 -6.92 -5.70 -0.62
CA LYS A 73 -7.57 -6.21 -1.85
C LYS A 73 -6.59 -6.33 -3.02
N TYR A 74 -5.65 -5.40 -3.16
CA TYR A 74 -4.57 -5.46 -4.15
C TYR A 74 -3.74 -6.72 -3.96
N PHE A 75 -3.31 -6.99 -2.72
CA PHE A 75 -2.55 -8.18 -2.41
C PHE A 75 -3.32 -9.45 -2.77
N GLN A 76 -4.56 -9.60 -2.26
CA GLN A 76 -5.41 -10.76 -2.56
C GLN A 76 -5.68 -10.94 -4.06
N GLY A 77 -5.98 -9.86 -4.77
CA GLY A 77 -6.22 -9.90 -6.21
C GLY A 77 -4.98 -10.34 -6.98
N TYR A 78 -3.81 -9.82 -6.61
CA TYR A 78 -2.55 -10.14 -7.28
C TYR A 78 -2.10 -11.58 -7.01
N THR A 79 -2.31 -12.12 -5.80
CA THR A 79 -1.97 -13.52 -5.52
C THR A 79 -2.78 -14.49 -6.39
N MET A 80 -4.05 -14.19 -6.66
CA MET A 80 -4.91 -15.01 -7.51
C MET A 80 -4.57 -14.86 -9.01
N ALA A 81 -4.47 -13.63 -9.51
CA ALA A 81 -4.19 -13.36 -10.92
C ALA A 81 -3.49 -12.01 -11.10
N ALA A 82 -2.59 -11.91 -12.06
CA ALA A 82 -1.91 -10.64 -12.36
C ALA A 82 -2.90 -9.50 -12.67
N GLN A 83 -3.99 -9.79 -13.36
CA GLN A 83 -5.03 -8.81 -13.70
C GLN A 83 -5.87 -8.38 -12.49
N GLY A 84 -6.04 -9.26 -11.49
CA GLY A 84 -6.82 -9.00 -10.28
C GLY A 84 -6.25 -7.86 -9.41
N ARG A 85 -5.01 -7.44 -9.67
CA ARG A 85 -4.36 -6.34 -8.96
C ARG A 85 -4.83 -4.95 -9.41
N LEU A 86 -5.31 -4.78 -10.65
CA LEU A 86 -5.44 -3.47 -11.28
C LEU A 86 -6.49 -2.57 -10.61
N GLY A 87 -7.72 -3.06 -10.41
CA GLY A 87 -8.78 -2.28 -9.78
C GLY A 87 -8.39 -1.76 -8.39
N PRO A 88 -7.97 -2.63 -7.46
CA PRO A 88 -7.49 -2.20 -6.15
C PRO A 88 -6.23 -1.32 -6.21
N LEU A 89 -5.34 -1.52 -7.19
CA LEU A 89 -4.16 -0.67 -7.39
C LEU A 89 -4.58 0.76 -7.69
N TYR A 90 -5.47 0.96 -8.68
CA TYR A 90 -5.97 2.29 -9.03
C TYR A 90 -6.70 2.96 -7.86
N ALA A 91 -7.52 2.21 -7.12
CA ALA A 91 -8.18 2.73 -5.93
C ALA A 91 -7.16 3.18 -4.86
N SER A 92 -6.14 2.37 -4.60
CA SER A 92 -5.08 2.73 -3.64
C SER A 92 -4.25 3.94 -4.10
N ALA A 93 -4.02 4.08 -5.41
CA ALA A 93 -3.30 5.22 -5.98
C ALA A 93 -4.12 6.51 -5.84
N TRP A 94 -5.42 6.46 -6.14
CA TRP A 94 -6.32 7.60 -5.94
C TRP A 94 -6.35 8.10 -4.50
N LEU A 95 -6.42 7.18 -3.53
CA LEU A 95 -6.38 7.54 -2.11
C LEU A 95 -5.04 8.15 -1.69
N LEU A 96 -3.94 7.68 -2.27
CA LEU A 96 -2.61 8.23 -2.02
C LEU A 96 -2.48 9.65 -2.61
N TRP A 97 -3.00 9.88 -3.83
CA TRP A 97 -3.09 11.21 -4.44
C TRP A 97 -3.98 12.16 -3.63
N LEU A 98 -5.10 11.66 -3.11
CA LEU A 98 -5.95 12.45 -2.21
C LEU A 98 -5.19 12.87 -0.95
N LEU A 99 -4.52 11.93 -0.26
CA LEU A 99 -3.70 12.25 0.91
C LEU A 99 -2.59 13.26 0.60
N LEU A 100 -1.96 13.16 -0.58
CA LEU A 100 -0.99 14.16 -1.04
C LEU A 100 -1.62 15.54 -1.21
N GLY A 101 -2.80 15.63 -1.84
CA GLY A 101 -3.53 16.88 -1.99
C GLY A 101 -3.91 17.50 -0.65
N LEU A 102 -4.39 16.70 0.30
CA LEU A 102 -4.71 17.15 1.65
C LEU A 102 -3.45 17.65 2.40
N ALA A 103 -2.35 16.89 2.34
CA ALA A 103 -1.08 17.29 2.94
C ALA A 103 -0.57 18.62 2.36
N ALA A 104 -0.59 18.76 1.03
CA ALA A 104 -0.19 19.99 0.35
C ALA A 104 -1.09 21.17 0.73
N ALA A 105 -2.41 20.99 0.74
CA ALA A 105 -3.36 22.03 1.14
C ALA A 105 -3.15 22.48 2.59
N GLY A 106 -2.93 21.52 3.51
CA GLY A 106 -2.65 21.83 4.91
C GLY A 106 -1.35 22.61 5.11
N LEU A 107 -0.28 22.22 4.40
CA LEU A 107 0.99 22.94 4.45
C LEU A 107 0.89 24.34 3.83
N LEU A 108 0.21 24.48 2.68
CA LEU A 108 -0.02 25.78 2.04
C LEU A 108 -0.83 26.70 2.96
N ALA A 109 -1.88 26.19 3.60
CA ALA A 109 -2.64 26.94 4.59
C ALA A 109 -1.76 27.38 5.75
N HIS A 110 -0.90 26.50 6.27
CA HIS A 110 -0.01 26.81 7.39
C HIS A 110 1.04 27.88 7.08
N PHE A 111 1.56 27.91 5.84
CA PHE A 111 2.63 28.85 5.46
C PHE A 111 2.16 30.12 4.76
N LEU A 112 0.98 30.11 4.12
CA LEU A 112 0.47 31.23 3.32
C LEU A 112 -0.65 32.01 4.00
N LEU A 113 -1.39 31.40 4.95
CA LEU A 113 -2.39 32.13 5.71
C LEU A 113 -1.74 32.77 6.93
N PRO A 114 -2.06 34.05 7.23
CA PRO A 114 -1.52 34.78 8.37
C PRO A 114 -2.02 34.27 9.72
#